data_AF-A0A538QN28-F1
#
_entry.id   AF-A0A538QN28-F1
#
_cell.length_a   1.000
_cell.length_b   1.000
_cell.length_c   1.000
_cell.angle_alpha   90.00
_cell.angle_beta   90.00
_cell.angle_gamma   90.00
#
_symmetry.space_group_name_H-M   'P 1'
#
loop_
_entity.id
_entity.type
_entity.pdbx_description
1 polymer ?
#
loop_
_entity_poly.entity_id
_entity_poly.type
_entity_poly.pdbx_seq_one_letter_code
_entity_poly.pdbx_strand_id
1 'polypeptide(L)'
;MSRMSSGDDRNRMVACRACGNRVPRAARRCPACGVGEPGRDAPEAPVRRAPPRRAGRRRRRVLVAALAVVVVLAAAVVAAVVVWGPPEAPPLERRPEAPARRPDAPREPASPAAEAPPPSRSRGRTDWIFFFKPGDRLVRMGDETPVGYVVRTESAHVFPDGDRGPAYVLWTPAGDERPVDADELERTAKLQ
;
A
#
# COMPACT_ATOMS: atom_id res chain seq x y z
N MET A 1 29.48 45.33 -1.24
CA MET A 1 29.17 44.87 -2.61
C MET A 1 27.66 44.85 -2.79
N SER A 2 27.19 45.53 -3.82
CA SER A 2 25.91 46.24 -3.93
C SER A 2 24.66 45.36 -4.08
N ARG A 3 23.61 45.60 -3.29
CA ARG A 3 22.22 45.18 -3.59
C ARG A 3 21.47 46.33 -4.26
N MET A 4 21.86 46.69 -5.47
CA MET A 4 21.13 47.64 -6.33
C MET A 4 20.73 46.90 -7.61
N SER A 5 19.50 46.37 -7.65
CA SER A 5 18.84 45.92 -8.90
C SER A 5 17.39 45.40 -8.75
N SER A 6 16.67 45.64 -7.64
CA SER A 6 15.23 45.27 -7.54
C SER A 6 14.26 46.35 -8.04
N GLY A 7 14.78 47.50 -8.46
CA GLY A 7 13.99 48.60 -9.04
C GLY A 7 13.73 48.42 -10.53
N ASP A 8 14.77 48.09 -11.30
CA ASP A 8 14.70 48.00 -12.77
C ASP A 8 13.76 46.91 -13.28
N ASP A 9 13.66 45.77 -12.58
CA ASP A 9 12.84 44.66 -13.06
C ASP A 9 11.32 44.95 -12.98
N ARG A 10 10.89 45.87 -12.12
CA ARG A 10 9.46 46.26 -12.01
C ARG A 10 9.00 47.11 -13.20
N ASN A 11 9.91 47.94 -13.72
CA ASN A 11 9.60 48.83 -14.84
C ASN A 11 9.96 48.22 -16.19
N ARG A 12 10.43 46.97 -16.20
CA ARG A 12 10.68 46.21 -17.43
C ARG A 12 9.38 46.04 -18.22
N MET A 13 9.39 46.46 -19.47
CA MET A 13 8.23 46.34 -20.36
C MET A 13 8.08 44.89 -20.85
N VAL A 14 6.86 44.36 -20.78
CA VAL A 14 6.47 43.04 -21.27
C VAL A 14 5.25 43.16 -22.19
N ALA A 15 5.09 42.22 -23.13
CA ALA A 15 3.93 42.21 -24.02
C ALA A 15 2.72 41.56 -23.32
N CYS A 16 1.56 42.20 -23.41
CA CYS A 16 0.29 41.63 -22.97
C CYS A 16 -0.03 40.38 -23.78
N ARG A 17 -0.30 39.25 -23.12
CA ARG A 17 -0.62 37.98 -23.78
C ARG A 17 -1.95 38.00 -24.55
N ALA A 18 -2.86 38.91 -24.21
CA ALA A 18 -4.19 38.99 -24.81
C ALA A 18 -4.24 39.86 -26.08
N CYS A 19 -3.51 40.98 -26.11
CA CYS A 19 -3.59 41.96 -27.20
C CYS A 19 -2.23 42.43 -27.75
N GLY A 20 -1.11 41.96 -27.21
CA GLY A 20 0.23 42.33 -27.65
C GLY A 20 0.74 43.70 -27.19
N ASN A 21 -0.09 44.52 -26.53
CA ASN A 21 0.33 45.85 -26.06
C ASN A 21 1.49 45.77 -25.05
N ARG A 22 2.45 46.70 -25.11
CA ARG A 22 3.58 46.75 -24.16
C ARG A 22 3.14 47.41 -22.86
N VAL A 23 3.31 46.69 -21.76
CA VAL A 23 2.93 47.13 -20.42
C VAL A 23 4.09 46.91 -19.45
N PRO A 24 4.27 47.77 -18.42
CA PRO A 24 5.29 47.53 -17.41
C PRO A 24 4.93 46.25 -16.63
N ARG A 25 5.93 45.45 -16.25
CA ARG A 25 5.75 44.18 -15.52
C ARG A 25 5.04 44.35 -14.17
N ALA A 26 5.07 45.55 -13.61
CA ALA A 26 4.32 45.92 -12.41
C ALA A 26 2.83 46.25 -12.65
N ALA A 27 2.39 46.43 -13.91
CA ALA A 27 0.99 46.71 -14.20
C ALA A 27 0.10 45.50 -13.88
N ARG A 28 -0.93 45.71 -13.05
CA ARG A 28 -1.90 44.66 -12.69
C ARG A 28 -2.81 44.28 -13.85
N ARG A 29 -3.11 45.24 -14.75
CA ARG A 29 -3.98 45.07 -15.92
C ARG A 29 -3.42 45.80 -17.13
N CYS A 30 -3.69 45.26 -18.31
CA CYS A 30 -3.35 45.93 -19.56
C CYS A 30 -4.25 47.16 -19.78
N PRO A 31 -3.69 48.36 -20.03
CA PRO A 31 -4.50 49.56 -20.26
C PRO A 31 -5.23 49.54 -21.61
N ALA A 32 -4.81 48.70 -22.56
CA ALA A 32 -5.42 48.63 -23.89
C ALA A 32 -6.62 47.67 -23.94
N CYS A 33 -6.54 46.50 -23.29
CA CYS A 33 -7.58 45.47 -23.36
C CYS A 33 -8.21 45.12 -22.00
N GLY A 34 -7.75 45.72 -20.90
CA GLY A 34 -8.29 45.48 -19.55
C GLY A 34 -7.93 44.14 -18.91
N VAL A 35 -7.32 43.20 -19.64
CA VAL A 35 -6.98 41.86 -19.12
C VAL A 35 -5.89 41.95 -18.06
N GLY A 36 -6.13 41.37 -16.89
CA GLY A 36 -5.18 41.24 -15.78
C GLY A 36 -4.46 39.89 -15.75
N GLU A 37 -3.31 39.82 -15.07
CA GLU A 37 -2.62 38.53 -14.89
C GLU A 37 -3.43 37.60 -13.96
N PRO A 38 -3.65 36.32 -14.36
CA PRO A 38 -4.28 35.35 -13.48
C PRO A 38 -3.36 35.07 -12.28
N GLY A 39 -3.83 35.44 -11.07
CA GLY A 39 -3.15 35.13 -9.80
C GLY A 39 -2.73 36.33 -8.94
N ARG A 40 -2.84 37.57 -9.41
CA ARG A 40 -2.55 38.78 -8.60
C ARG A 40 -3.78 39.52 -8.05
N ASP A 41 -4.96 39.22 -8.59
CA ASP A 41 -6.25 39.74 -8.13
C ASP A 41 -6.97 38.76 -7.16
N ALA A 42 -6.32 37.66 -6.77
CA ALA A 42 -6.81 36.81 -5.70
C ALA A 42 -6.66 37.58 -4.36
N PRO A 43 -7.73 37.71 -3.54
CA PRO A 43 -7.62 38.34 -2.24
C PRO A 43 -6.54 37.63 -1.41
N GLU A 44 -5.63 38.40 -0.81
CA GLU A 44 -4.64 37.86 0.13
C GLU A 44 -5.38 37.07 1.21
N ALA A 45 -5.24 35.75 1.18
CA ALA A 45 -5.72 34.89 2.23
C ALA A 45 -5.07 35.34 3.55
N PRO A 46 -5.81 35.41 4.67
CA PRO A 46 -5.24 35.83 5.94
C PRO A 46 -4.08 34.90 6.28
N VAL A 47 -2.90 35.50 6.51
CA VAL A 47 -1.71 34.82 7.00
C VAL A 47 -2.09 34.10 8.30
N ARG A 48 -2.35 32.80 8.20
CA ARG A 48 -2.50 31.93 9.37
C ARG A 48 -1.17 31.93 10.09
N ARG A 49 -1.08 32.73 11.16
CA ARG A 49 0.02 32.66 12.13
C ARG A 49 0.21 31.20 12.51
N ALA A 50 1.43 30.70 12.33
CA ALA A 50 1.81 29.34 12.68
C ALA A 50 1.48 29.06 14.16
N PRO A 51 0.89 27.90 14.50
CA PRO A 51 0.59 27.58 15.89
C PRO A 51 1.89 27.39 16.71
N PRO A 52 1.88 27.74 18.01
CA PRO A 52 3.08 27.70 18.83
C PRO A 52 3.58 26.27 19.02
N ARG A 53 4.91 26.13 19.05
CA ARG A 53 5.72 24.90 19.19
C ARG A 53 5.51 24.15 20.53
N ARG A 54 4.28 23.78 20.88
CA ARG A 54 3.96 22.91 22.04
C ARG A 54 3.68 21.45 21.65
N ALA A 55 3.78 21.09 20.37
CA ALA A 55 3.48 19.75 19.86
C ALA A 55 4.55 18.68 20.17
N GLY A 56 5.77 19.06 20.54
CA GLY A 56 6.86 18.10 20.78
C GLY A 56 6.68 17.24 22.04
N ARG A 57 6.12 17.82 23.12
CA ARG A 57 6.01 17.14 24.42
C ARG A 57 4.87 16.11 24.45
N ARG A 58 3.77 16.35 23.73
CA ARG A 58 2.65 15.40 23.59
C ARG A 58 3.02 14.22 22.69
N ARG A 59 3.68 14.46 21.55
CA ARG A 59 4.16 13.38 20.68
C ARG A 59 5.15 12.45 21.38
N ARG A 60 6.06 13.00 22.19
CA ARG A 60 7.01 12.18 22.99
C ARG A 60 6.29 11.33 24.04
N ARG A 61 5.25 11.83 24.70
CA ARG A 61 4.45 11.06 25.66
C ARG A 61 3.63 9.95 25.00
N VAL A 62 3.06 10.22 23.82
CA VAL A 62 2.33 9.21 23.04
C VAL A 62 3.27 8.10 22.57
N LEU A 63 4.47 8.45 22.10
CA LEU A 63 5.48 7.46 21.70
C LEU A 63 5.95 6.60 22.87
N VAL A 64 6.19 7.19 24.04
CA VAL A 64 6.58 6.44 25.24
C VAL A 64 5.45 5.52 25.72
N ALA A 65 4.20 5.99 25.69
CA ALA A 65 3.05 5.16 26.03
C ALA A 65 2.85 4.01 25.03
N ALA A 66 3.00 4.27 23.73
CA ALA A 66 2.94 3.24 22.69
C ALA A 66 4.06 2.19 22.88
N LEU A 67 5.29 2.64 23.16
CA LEU A 67 6.41 1.75 23.41
C LEU A 67 6.18 0.88 24.67
N ALA A 68 5.64 1.47 25.74
CA ALA A 68 5.30 0.73 26.95
C ALA A 68 4.23 -0.35 26.70
N VAL A 69 3.21 -0.05 25.89
CA VAL A 69 2.19 -1.03 25.48
C VAL A 69 2.81 -2.17 24.68
N VAL A 70 3.71 -1.87 23.73
CA VAL A 70 4.41 -2.90 22.96
C VAL A 70 5.26 -3.80 23.85
N VAL A 71 5.98 -3.24 24.82
CA VAL A 71 6.78 -4.01 25.78
C VAL A 71 5.90 -4.91 26.65
N VAL A 72 4.76 -4.41 27.12
CA VAL A 72 3.81 -5.20 27.92
C VAL A 72 3.21 -6.34 27.09
N LEU A 73 2.84 -6.08 25.83
CA LEU A 73 2.33 -7.11 24.92
C LEU A 73 3.39 -8.17 24.61
N ALA A 74 4.64 -7.75 24.35
CA ALA A 74 5.74 -8.69 24.12
C ALA A 74 6.00 -9.56 25.36
N ALA A 75 6.00 -8.97 26.55
CA ALA A 75 6.14 -9.72 27.81
C ALA A 75 4.97 -10.69 28.04
N ALA A 76 3.74 -10.30 27.71
CA ALA A 76 2.57 -11.17 27.81
C ALA A 76 2.63 -12.35 26.83
N VAL A 77 3.10 -12.12 25.59
CA VAL A 77 3.33 -13.19 24.61
C VAL A 77 4.41 -14.15 25.09
N VAL A 78 5.54 -13.64 25.58
CA VAL A 78 6.61 -14.48 26.16
C VAL A 78 6.09 -15.29 27.35
N ALA A 79 5.34 -14.67 28.26
CA ALA A 79 4.73 -15.36 29.39
C ALA A 79 3.75 -16.45 28.93
N ALA A 80 2.93 -16.17 27.91
CA ALA A 80 2.01 -17.15 27.33
C ALA A 80 2.76 -18.33 26.70
N VAL A 81 3.87 -18.09 26.00
CA VAL A 81 4.71 -19.18 25.42
C VAL A 81 5.41 -19.99 26.51
N VAL A 82 5.83 -19.36 27.62
CA VAL A 82 6.48 -20.07 28.74
C VAL A 82 5.46 -20.90 29.53
N VAL A 83 4.25 -20.38 29.74
CA VAL A 83 3.20 -21.04 30.53
C VAL A 83 2.44 -22.07 29.70
N TRP A 84 2.22 -21.82 28.41
CA TRP A 84 1.48 -22.67 27.47
C TRP A 84 2.34 -23.06 26.26
N GLY A 85 3.62 -23.39 26.50
CA GLY A 85 4.50 -23.91 25.46
C GLY A 85 3.84 -25.11 24.76
N PRO A 86 3.95 -25.23 23.42
CA PRO A 86 3.38 -26.34 22.70
C PRO A 86 3.96 -27.65 23.25
N PRO A 87 3.14 -28.71 23.44
CA PRO A 87 3.65 -29.99 23.88
C PRO A 87 4.69 -30.48 22.87
N GLU A 88 5.87 -30.88 23.38
CA GLU A 88 6.86 -31.62 22.58
C GLU A 88 6.14 -32.74 21.82
N ALA A 89 6.31 -32.75 20.50
CA ALA A 89 5.79 -33.83 19.67
C ALA A 89 6.42 -35.15 20.18
N PRO A 90 5.61 -36.17 20.51
CA PRO A 90 6.14 -37.42 21.02
C PRO A 90 7.04 -38.10 19.97
N PRO A 91 8.07 -38.85 20.40
CA PRO A 91 8.96 -39.57 19.49
C PRO A 91 8.15 -40.48 18.58
N LEU A 92 8.45 -40.47 17.28
CA LEU A 92 7.81 -41.34 16.29
C LEU A 92 8.00 -42.82 16.69
N GLU A 93 6.98 -43.40 17.32
CA GLU A 93 6.87 -44.84 17.49
C GLU A 93 6.84 -45.49 16.11
N ARG A 94 7.84 -46.33 15.89
CA ARG A 94 8.02 -47.17 14.71
C ARG A 94 6.82 -48.11 14.61
N ARG A 95 5.87 -47.79 13.73
CA ARG A 95 4.68 -48.62 13.49
C ARG A 95 5.12 -50.00 12.97
N PRO A 96 4.63 -51.11 13.54
CA PRO A 96 4.94 -52.45 13.08
C PRO A 96 4.38 -52.69 11.67
N GLU A 97 5.23 -53.23 10.82
CA GLU A 97 4.91 -53.71 9.47
C GLU A 97 4.01 -54.96 9.56
N ALA A 98 2.85 -54.93 8.89
CA ALA A 98 2.02 -56.11 8.62
C ALA A 98 0.95 -55.80 7.55
N PRO A 99 0.42 -56.81 6.84
CA PRO A 99 1.08 -57.64 5.84
C PRO A 99 0.47 -57.39 4.43
N ALA A 100 1.11 -57.97 3.41
CA ALA A 100 0.74 -57.90 1.99
C ALA A 100 -0.79 -58.04 1.75
N ARG A 101 -1.40 -57.00 1.16
CA ARG A 101 -2.74 -57.07 0.56
C ARG A 101 -2.62 -57.50 -0.91
N ARG A 102 -3.45 -58.50 -1.24
CA ARG A 102 -3.61 -59.16 -2.53
C ARG A 102 -3.92 -58.18 -3.68
N PRO A 103 -3.50 -58.49 -4.92
CA PRO A 103 -3.93 -57.75 -6.10
C PRO A 103 -5.31 -58.27 -6.53
N ASP A 104 -6.36 -57.48 -6.31
CA ASP A 104 -7.53 -57.40 -7.19
C ASP A 104 -8.57 -56.44 -6.58
N ALA A 105 -8.55 -55.21 -7.06
CA ALA A 105 -9.69 -54.29 -7.02
C ALA A 105 -9.62 -53.42 -8.28
N PRO A 106 -10.74 -53.23 -9.01
CA PRO A 106 -10.78 -52.35 -10.17
C PRO A 106 -10.28 -50.96 -9.80
N ARG A 107 -9.28 -50.50 -10.54
CA ARG A 107 -8.66 -49.18 -10.41
C ARG A 107 -9.75 -48.12 -10.64
N GLU A 108 -10.24 -47.50 -9.56
CA GLU A 108 -10.90 -46.20 -9.65
C GLU A 108 -10.03 -45.30 -10.54
N PRO A 109 -10.60 -44.57 -11.52
CA PRO A 109 -9.81 -43.67 -12.32
C PRO A 109 -9.13 -42.70 -11.37
N ALA A 110 -7.79 -42.70 -11.43
CA ALA A 110 -6.97 -41.82 -10.65
C ALA A 110 -7.54 -40.41 -10.77
N SER A 111 -7.90 -39.81 -9.62
CA SER A 111 -8.11 -38.37 -9.54
C SER A 111 -6.95 -37.73 -10.29
N PRO A 112 -7.20 -36.87 -11.30
CA PRO A 112 -6.13 -36.21 -12.01
C PRO A 112 -5.27 -35.52 -10.96
N ALA A 113 -3.98 -35.87 -10.95
CA ALA A 113 -2.99 -35.25 -10.09
C ALA A 113 -3.22 -33.74 -10.16
N ALA A 114 -3.47 -33.11 -9.02
CA ALA A 114 -3.61 -31.68 -8.92
C ALA A 114 -2.37 -31.06 -9.56
N GLU A 115 -2.56 -30.49 -10.75
CA GLU A 115 -1.51 -29.84 -11.52
C GLU A 115 -0.86 -28.80 -10.60
N ALA A 116 0.46 -28.87 -10.44
CA ALA A 116 1.18 -27.93 -9.60
C ALA A 116 0.83 -26.51 -10.07
N PRO A 117 0.46 -25.58 -9.16
CA PRO A 117 0.03 -24.26 -9.57
C PRO A 117 1.11 -23.62 -10.43
N PRO A 118 0.73 -22.96 -11.54
CA PRO A 118 1.69 -22.34 -12.44
C PRO A 118 2.56 -21.34 -11.66
N PRO A 119 3.88 -21.28 -11.93
CA PRO A 119 4.79 -20.43 -11.19
C PRO A 119 4.34 -18.97 -11.26
N SER A 120 4.43 -18.28 -10.13
CA SER A 120 4.05 -16.86 -10.04
C SER A 120 5.12 -15.98 -10.68
N ARG A 121 4.68 -15.04 -11.53
CA ARG A 121 5.56 -14.07 -12.20
C ARG A 121 5.91 -12.86 -11.33
N SER A 122 5.17 -12.65 -10.24
CA SER A 122 5.40 -11.54 -9.32
C SER A 122 6.55 -11.79 -8.37
N ARG A 123 6.80 -13.05 -7.97
CA ARG A 123 7.84 -13.37 -6.99
C ARG A 123 9.22 -12.90 -7.45
N GLY A 124 9.99 -12.35 -6.51
CA GLY A 124 11.31 -11.76 -6.73
C GLY A 124 11.29 -10.35 -7.33
N ARG A 125 10.12 -9.80 -7.71
CA ARG A 125 10.01 -8.45 -8.30
C ARG A 125 9.65 -7.39 -7.27
N THR A 126 10.03 -6.14 -7.58
CA THR A 126 9.70 -4.96 -6.75
C THR A 126 9.04 -3.83 -7.55
N ASP A 127 9.10 -3.90 -8.87
CA ASP A 127 8.60 -2.91 -9.83
C ASP A 127 7.23 -3.28 -10.44
N TRP A 128 6.45 -4.09 -9.72
CA TRP A 128 5.17 -4.59 -10.22
C TRP A 128 4.12 -3.49 -10.37
N ILE A 129 3.41 -3.51 -11.49
CA ILE A 129 2.32 -2.59 -11.76
C ILE A 129 1.02 -3.23 -11.27
N PHE A 130 0.59 -2.85 -10.08
CA PHE A 130 -0.67 -3.35 -9.51
C PHE A 130 -1.87 -2.90 -10.37
N PHE A 131 -2.62 -3.88 -10.88
CA PHE A 131 -3.85 -3.65 -11.62
C PHE A 131 -4.97 -3.10 -10.71
N PHE A 132 -5.27 -3.80 -9.61
CA PHE A 132 -6.31 -3.38 -8.66
C PHE A 132 -5.80 -2.27 -7.73
N LYS A 133 -6.71 -1.42 -7.29
CA LYS A 133 -6.44 -0.28 -6.40
C LYS A 133 -7.04 -0.51 -5.01
N PRO A 134 -6.45 0.07 -3.95
CA PRO A 134 -7.08 0.07 -2.63
C PRO A 134 -8.52 0.60 -2.70
N GLY A 135 -9.45 -0.15 -2.11
CA GLY A 135 -10.89 0.09 -2.15
C GLY A 135 -11.65 -0.76 -3.17
N ASP A 136 -10.97 -1.35 -4.16
CA ASP A 136 -11.60 -2.20 -5.16
C ASP A 136 -12.20 -3.46 -4.54
N ARG A 137 -13.43 -3.79 -4.91
CA ARG A 137 -14.11 -5.03 -4.51
C ARG A 137 -13.88 -6.09 -5.57
N LEU A 138 -13.48 -7.28 -5.13
CA LEU A 138 -13.04 -8.35 -6.00
C LEU A 138 -13.93 -9.58 -5.84
N VAL A 139 -14.24 -10.19 -6.98
CA VAL A 139 -14.88 -11.49 -7.09
C VAL A 139 -13.97 -12.43 -7.89
N ARG A 140 -14.09 -13.74 -7.67
CA ARG A 140 -13.36 -14.73 -8.45
C ARG A 140 -13.92 -14.75 -9.87
N MET A 141 -13.03 -14.78 -10.86
CA MET A 141 -13.40 -14.65 -12.27
C MET A 141 -14.27 -15.83 -12.77
N GLY A 142 -14.06 -17.04 -12.25
CA GLY A 142 -14.76 -18.25 -12.71
C GLY A 142 -16.18 -18.43 -12.16
N ASP A 143 -16.45 -18.02 -10.93
CA ASP A 143 -17.70 -18.34 -10.21
C ASP A 143 -18.34 -17.13 -9.50
N GLU A 144 -17.76 -15.93 -9.65
CA GLU A 144 -18.20 -14.68 -9.02
C GLU A 144 -18.25 -14.71 -7.49
N THR A 145 -17.61 -15.69 -6.85
CA THR A 145 -17.52 -15.77 -5.39
C THR A 145 -16.78 -14.53 -4.86
N PRO A 146 -17.32 -13.83 -3.84
CA PRO A 146 -16.64 -12.69 -3.22
C PRO A 146 -15.28 -13.09 -2.66
N VAL A 147 -14.23 -12.41 -3.13
CA VAL A 147 -12.85 -12.59 -2.64
C VAL A 147 -12.57 -11.63 -1.49
N GLY A 148 -13.11 -10.40 -1.58
CA GLY A 148 -12.91 -9.35 -0.58
C GLY A 148 -12.73 -7.98 -1.23
N TYR A 149 -12.12 -7.04 -0.50
CA TYR A 149 -11.70 -5.77 -1.08
C TYR A 149 -10.23 -5.49 -0.79
N VAL A 150 -9.58 -4.76 -1.70
CA VAL A 150 -8.16 -4.41 -1.57
C VAL A 150 -8.00 -3.36 -0.47
N VAL A 151 -7.24 -3.68 0.58
CA VAL A 151 -6.91 -2.74 1.66
C VAL A 151 -5.69 -1.90 1.29
N ARG A 152 -4.65 -2.56 0.79
CA ARG A 152 -3.38 -1.95 0.38
C ARG A 152 -2.61 -2.88 -0.56
N THR A 153 -1.57 -2.34 -1.19
CA THR A 153 -0.59 -3.09 -1.95
C THR A 153 0.77 -3.00 -1.27
N GLU A 154 1.53 -4.10 -1.31
CA GLU A 154 2.88 -4.19 -0.74
C GLU A 154 3.81 -4.65 -1.84
N SER A 155 4.81 -3.84 -2.22
CA SER A 155 5.73 -4.18 -3.32
C SER A 155 6.78 -5.25 -2.95
N ALA A 156 6.95 -5.54 -1.66
CA ALA A 156 7.97 -6.45 -1.14
C ALA A 156 7.46 -7.19 0.12
N HIS A 157 6.35 -7.92 -0.02
CA HIS A 157 5.82 -8.82 1.00
C HIS A 157 6.69 -10.07 1.12
N VAL A 158 6.93 -10.55 2.34
CA VAL A 158 7.61 -11.83 2.60
C VAL A 158 6.56 -12.91 2.78
N PHE A 159 6.48 -13.84 1.85
CA PHE A 159 5.52 -14.92 1.86
C PHE A 159 5.99 -16.09 2.76
N PRO A 160 5.10 -17.03 3.11
CA PRO A 160 5.44 -18.14 4.02
C PRO A 160 6.54 -19.09 3.51
N ASP A 161 6.72 -19.14 2.20
CA ASP A 161 7.80 -19.87 1.51
C ASP A 161 9.16 -19.16 1.61
N GLY A 162 9.21 -17.95 2.19
CA GLY A 162 10.40 -17.12 2.32
C GLY A 162 10.66 -16.21 1.11
N ASP A 163 9.92 -16.40 0.02
CA ASP A 163 10.05 -15.55 -1.15
C ASP A 163 9.53 -14.15 -0.87
N ARG A 164 10.14 -13.17 -1.55
CA ARG A 164 9.69 -11.78 -1.50
C ARG A 164 9.06 -11.37 -2.80
N GLY A 165 7.95 -10.63 -2.75
CA GLY A 165 7.32 -10.12 -3.96
C GLY A 165 6.15 -9.19 -3.69
N PRO A 166 5.53 -8.67 -4.76
CA PRO A 166 4.38 -7.81 -4.67
C PRO A 166 3.14 -8.61 -4.24
N ALA A 167 2.39 -8.06 -3.30
CA ALA A 167 1.18 -8.66 -2.76
C ALA A 167 0.05 -7.64 -2.64
N TYR A 168 -1.18 -8.13 -2.80
CA TYR A 168 -2.39 -7.43 -2.36
C TYR A 168 -2.72 -7.88 -0.96
N VAL A 169 -3.00 -6.92 -0.07
CA VAL A 169 -3.63 -7.24 1.21
C VAL A 169 -5.12 -7.03 1.06
N LEU A 170 -5.88 -8.10 1.20
CA LEU A 170 -7.32 -8.11 1.06
C LEU A 170 -7.98 -8.16 2.42
N TRP A 171 -9.10 -7.45 2.57
CA TRP A 171 -10.03 -7.73 3.66
C TRP A 171 -11.03 -8.77 3.16
N THR A 172 -10.99 -9.96 3.75
CA THR A 172 -11.82 -11.08 3.33
C THR A 172 -13.26 -10.91 3.83
N PRO A 173 -14.24 -11.62 3.23
CA PRO A 173 -15.59 -11.72 3.80
C PRO A 173 -15.63 -12.34 5.21
N ALA A 174 -14.59 -13.10 5.61
CA ALA A 174 -14.48 -13.69 6.95
C ALA A 174 -14.02 -12.66 8.01
N GLY A 175 -13.63 -11.45 7.61
CA GLY A 175 -13.29 -10.36 8.52
C GLY A 175 -11.82 -10.32 8.94
N ASP A 176 -10.93 -10.93 8.15
CA ASP A 176 -9.49 -10.91 8.36
C ASP A 176 -8.73 -10.26 7.20
N GLU A 177 -7.51 -9.78 7.48
CA GLU A 177 -6.58 -9.35 6.44
C GLU A 177 -5.80 -10.55 5.90
N ARG A 178 -5.83 -10.75 4.58
CA ARG A 178 -5.09 -11.81 3.91
C ARG A 178 -4.17 -11.25 2.82
N PRO A 179 -2.84 -11.48 2.91
CA PRO A 179 -1.94 -11.20 1.80
C PRO A 179 -2.11 -12.26 0.71
N VAL A 180 -2.16 -11.81 -0.55
CA VAL A 180 -2.26 -12.66 -1.75
C VAL A 180 -1.24 -12.19 -2.77
N ASP A 181 -0.58 -13.13 -3.43
CA ASP A 181 0.37 -12.85 -4.50
C ASP A 181 -0.27 -12.04 -5.64
N ALA A 182 0.45 -11.05 -6.16
CA ALA A 182 -0.11 -10.13 -7.15
C ALA A 182 -0.50 -10.82 -8.46
N ASP A 183 0.38 -11.67 -9.02
CA ASP A 183 0.10 -12.42 -10.25
C ASP A 183 -1.00 -13.47 -10.05
N GLU A 184 -1.05 -14.12 -8.89
CA GLU A 184 -2.16 -15.03 -8.55
C GLU A 184 -3.51 -14.29 -8.54
N LEU A 185 -3.60 -13.17 -7.84
CA LEU A 185 -4.87 -12.43 -7.73
C LEU A 185 -5.29 -11.82 -9.08
N GLU A 186 -4.36 -11.23 -9.83
CA GLU A 186 -4.65 -10.62 -11.14
C GLU A 186 -5.10 -11.63 -12.20
N ARG A 187 -4.72 -12.90 -12.07
CA ARG A 187 -5.18 -13.98 -12.97
C ARG A 187 -6.52 -14.57 -12.57
N THR A 188 -6.90 -14.48 -11.30
CA THR A 188 -8.04 -15.25 -10.74
C THR A 188 -9.21 -14.37 -10.32
N ALA A 189 -9.01 -13.07 -10.14
CA ALA A 189 -10.02 -12.13 -9.71
C ALA A 189 -10.40 -11.12 -10.79
N LYS A 190 -11.60 -10.54 -10.66
CA LYS A 190 -12.09 -9.38 -11.42
C LYS A 190 -12.79 -8.41 -10.47
N LEU A 191 -13.00 -7.19 -10.94
CA LEU A 191 -13.83 -6.21 -10.22
C LEU A 191 -15.28 -6.72 -10.13
N GLN A 192 -15.89 -6.50 -8.98
CA GLN A 192 -17.31 -6.74 -8.74
C GLN A 192 -18.18 -5.69 -9.43
#